data_AF-A0A388Q818-F1
#
_entry.id   AF-A0A388Q818-F1
#
_cell.length_a   1.000
_cell.length_b   1.000
_cell.length_c   1.000
_cell.angle_alpha   90.00
_cell.angle_beta   90.00
_cell.angle_gamma   90.00
#
_symmetry.space_group_name_H-M   'P 1'
#
loop_
_entity.id
_entity.type
_entity.pdbx_description
1 polymer ?
#
loop_
_entity_poly.entity_id
_entity_poly.type
_entity_poly.pdbx_seq_one_letter_code
_entity_poly.pdbx_strand_id
1 'polypeptide(L)' 'MRVVDLITKKRDGGELDTAEIEWFVRNFTDGAVADYQASALAMALFFRGMTARETRDLTWRWPAAASSWT' A
#
# COMPACT_ATOMS: atom_id res chain seq x y z
N MET A 1 -9.88 -8.67 -3.51
CA MET A 1 -9.04 -8.48 -2.31
C MET A 1 -9.69 -7.38 -1.48
N ARG A 2 -9.60 -7.42 -0.14
CA ARG A 2 -10.13 -6.33 0.72
C ARG A 2 -8.97 -5.66 1.43
N VAL A 3 -9.11 -4.37 1.74
CA VAL A 3 -8.08 -3.60 2.47
C VAL A 3 -7.80 -4.21 3.85
N VAL A 4 -8.83 -4.75 4.50
CA VAL A 4 -8.70 -5.43 5.80
C VAL A 4 -7.73 -6.61 5.75
N ASP A 5 -7.67 -7.32 4.63
CA ASP A 5 -6.77 -8.47 4.46
C ASP A 5 -5.31 -7.97 4.39
N LEU A 6 -5.06 -6.85 3.70
CA LEU A 6 -3.74 -6.20 3.63
C LEU A 6 -3.29 -5.67 4.99
N ILE A 7 -4.19 -5.00 5.71
CA ILE A 7 -3.92 -4.50 7.07
C ILE A 7 -3.55 -5.65 8.00
N THR A 8 -4.33 -6.73 7.97
CA THR A 8 -4.11 -7.93 8.80
C THR A 8 -2.75 -8.55 8.48
N LYS A 9 -2.48 -8.80 7.19
CA LYS A 9 -1.20 -9.35 6.73
C LYS A 9 -0.02 -8.51 7.21
N LYS A 10 -0.11 -7.19 7.07
CA LYS A 10 0.99 -6.32 7.45
C LYS A 10 1.13 -6.19 8.96
N ARG A 11 0.03 -6.06 9.71
CA ARG A 11 0.01 -6.07 11.18
C ARG A 11 0.66 -7.33 11.77
N ASP A 12 0.46 -8.47 11.13
CA ASP A 12 1.00 -9.76 11.59
C ASP A 12 2.47 -9.96 11.17
N GLY A 13 3.07 -9.00 10.47
CA GLY A 13 4.48 -9.00 10.06
C GLY A 13 4.74 -9.59 8.68
N GLY A 14 3.69 -9.88 7.90
CA GLY A 14 3.82 -10.34 6.52
C GLY A 14 4.31 -9.25 5.57
N GLU A 15 4.88 -9.66 4.45
CA GLU A 15 5.24 -8.75 3.36
C GLU A 15 4.09 -8.61 2.36
N LEU A 16 3.85 -7.39 1.92
CA LEU A 16 2.96 -7.12 0.80
C LEU A 16 3.68 -7.48 -0.49
N ASP A 17 2.99 -8.18 -1.39
CA ASP A 17 3.48 -8.38 -2.72
C ASP A 17 3.20 -7.17 -3.61
N THR A 18 3.84 -7.18 -4.78
CA THR A 18 3.75 -6.10 -5.74
C THR A 18 2.31 -5.86 -6.25
N ALA A 19 1.51 -6.92 -6.41
CA ALA A 19 0.12 -6.84 -6.88
C ALA A 19 -0.83 -6.32 -5.79
N GLU A 20 -0.56 -6.64 -4.53
CA GLU A 20 -1.24 -6.12 -3.35
C GLU A 20 -1.03 -4.62 -3.19
N ILE A 21 0.21 -4.16 -3.36
CA ILE A 21 0.55 -2.73 -3.34
C ILE A 21 -0.14 -2.00 -4.50
N GLU A 22 -0.09 -2.57 -5.71
CA GLU A 22 -0.75 -1.98 -6.89
C GLU A 22 -2.25 -1.87 -6.72
N TRP A 23 -2.87 -2.94 -6.21
CA TRP A 23 -4.28 -2.96 -5.92
C TRP A 23 -4.63 -1.90 -4.87
N PHE A 24 -3.85 -1.78 -3.79
CA PHE A 24 -4.08 -0.75 -2.77
C PHE A 24 -4.00 0.65 -3.35
N VAL A 25 -2.92 0.98 -4.08
CA VAL A 25 -2.71 2.32 -4.63
C VAL A 25 -3.84 2.70 -5.59
N ARG A 26 -4.21 1.79 -6.52
CA ARG A 26 -5.30 2.04 -7.46
C ARG A 26 -6.63 2.28 -6.76
N ASN A 27 -7.02 1.41 -5.83
CA ASN A 27 -8.31 1.55 -5.15
C ASN A 27 -8.31 2.76 -4.20
N PHE A 28 -7.16 3.16 -3.66
CA PHE A 28 -7.04 4.37 -2.86
C PHE A 28 -7.21 5.63 -3.73
N THR A 29 -6.59 5.67 -4.90
CA THR A 29 -6.73 6.81 -5.83
C THR A 29 -8.12 6.89 -6.45
N ASP A 30 -8.77 5.75 -6.67
CA ASP A 30 -10.14 5.67 -7.20
C ASP A 30 -11.21 5.97 -6.13
N GLY A 31 -10.82 6.24 -4.88
CA GLY A 31 -11.73 6.53 -3.77
C GLY A 31 -12.49 5.31 -3.23
N ALA A 32 -12.13 4.10 -3.64
CA ALA A 32 -12.74 2.86 -3.19
C ALA A 32 -12.23 2.39 -1.81
N VAL A 33 -11.08 2.89 -1.36
CA VAL A 33 -10.55 2.69 -0.01
C VAL A 33 -10.95 3.86 0.87
N ALA A 34 -11.64 3.59 1.98
CA ALA A 34 -11.98 4.63 2.93
C ALA A 34 -10.76 5.11 3.72
N ASP A 35 -10.71 6.40 4.05
CA ASP A 35 -9.56 7.06 4.71
C ASP A 35 -9.14 6.39 6.03
N TYR A 36 -10.11 5.86 6.79
CA TYR A 36 -9.83 5.15 8.04
C TYR A 36 -9.09 3.81 7.80
N GLN A 37 -9.36 3.15 6.68
CA GLN A 37 -8.66 1.91 6.31
C GLN A 37 -7.25 2.21 5.81
N ALA A 38 -7.08 3.27 5.02
CA ALA A 38 -5.75 3.73 4.60
C ALA A 38 -4.89 4.13 5.82
N SER A 39 -5.49 4.84 6.78
CA SER A 39 -4.82 5.23 8.04
C SER A 39 -4.44 4.01 8.88
N ALA A 40 -5.30 2.98 8.95
CA ALA A 40 -4.99 1.73 9.64
C ALA A 40 -3.84 0.96 8.97
N LEU A 41 -3.78 0.95 7.64
CA LEU A 41 -2.65 0.34 6.91
C LEU A 41 -1.36 1.13 7.15
N ALA A 42 -1.41 2.46 7.12
CA ALA A 42 -0.27 3.32 7.42
C ALA A 42 0.28 3.06 8.84
N MET A 43 -0.59 2.88 9.83
CA MET A 43 -0.17 2.53 11.19
C MET A 43 0.49 1.14 11.25
N ALA A 44 -0.04 0.15 10.53
CA ALA A 44 0.57 -1.18 10.44
C ALA A 44 1.97 -1.12 9.80
N LEU A 45 2.14 -0.32 8.74
CA LEU A 45 3.42 -0.08 8.09
C LEU A 45 4.40 0.66 9.01
N PHE A 46 3.93 1.61 9.80
CA PHE A 46 4.77 2.34 10.76
C PHE A 46 5.40 1.40 11.80
N PHE A 47 4.63 0.48 12.37
CA PHE A 47 5.14 -0.45 13.38
C PHE A 47 5.97 -1.60 12.81
N ARG A 48 5.66 -2.05 11.59
CA ARG A 48 6.30 -3.26 11.00
C ARG A 48 7.38 -2.93 9.98
N GLY A 49 7.42 -1.69 9.51
CA GLY A 49 8.30 -1.26 8.44
C GLY A 49 7.90 -1.82 7.08
N MET A 50 8.72 -1.48 6.09
CA MET A 50 8.65 -1.97 4.72
C MET A 50 10.03 -2.42 4.27
N THR A 51 10.06 -3.49 3.49
CA THR A 51 11.28 -3.89 2.79
C THR A 51 11.60 -2.92 1.66
N ALA A 52 12.84 -2.90 1.20
CA ALA A 52 13.26 -2.06 0.07
C ALA A 52 12.41 -2.32 -1.19
N ARG A 53 12.00 -3.58 -1.42
CA ARG A 53 11.09 -3.95 -2.52
C ARG A 53 9.74 -3.28 -2.37
N GLU A 54 9.11 -3.39 -1.20
CA GLU A 54 7.79 -2.81 -0.95
C GLU A 54 7.83 -1.28 -1.13
N THR A 55 8.87 -0.62 -0.60
CA THR A 55 9.03 0.84 -0.72
C THR A 55 9.20 1.26 -2.17
N ARG A 56 10.03 0.53 -2.93
CA ARG A 56 10.25 0.75 -4.35
C ARG A 56 8.93 0.59 -5.13
N ASP A 57 8.21 -0.49 -4.87
CA ASP A 57 6.98 -0.80 -5.59
C ASP A 57 5.87 0.20 -5.27
N LEU A 58 5.74 0.63 -4.01
CA LEU A 58 4.81 1.69 -3.59
C LEU A 58 5.13 3.00 -4.29
N THR A 59 6.42 3.35 -4.38
CA THR A 59 6.89 4.58 -5.04
C THR A 59 6.55 4.57 -6.53
N TRP A 60 6.89 3.51 -7.26
CA TRP A 60 6.62 3.43 -8.71
C TRP A 60 5.15 3.37 -9.08
N ARG A 61 4.32 2.79 -8.20
CA ARG A 61 2.88 2.64 -8.46
C ARG A 61 2.09 3.89 -8.10
N TRP A 62 2.70 4.81 -7.34
CA TRP A 62 2.06 6.06 -7.01
C TRP A 62 1.87 6.93 -8.26
N PRO A 63 0.66 7.44 -8.56
CA PRO A 63 0.38 8.14 -9.82
C PRO A 63 1.30 9.33 -10.09
N ALA A 64 1.65 10.10 -9.04
CA ALA A 64 2.53 11.26 -9.18
C ALA A 64 3.98 10.89 -9.54
N ALA A 65 4.44 9.69 -9.19
CA ALA A 65 5.77 9.20 -9.55
C ALA A 65 5.84 8.76 -11.03
N ALA A 66 4.72 8.35 -11.63
CA ALA A 66 4.68 7.96 -13.04
C ALA A 66 4.76 9.17 -13.98
N SER A 67 4.21 10.33 -13.58
CA SER A 67 4.11 11.52 -14.43
C SER A 67 5.34 12.45 -14.41
N SER A 68 6.33 12.21 -13.52
CA SER A 68 7.48 13.11 -13.35
C SER A 68 8.79 12.59 -13.94
N TRP A 69 8.80 11.39 -14.54
CA TRP A 69 10.00 10.73 -15.08
C TRP A 69 9.83 10.24 -16.54
N THR A 70 8.80 10.70 -17.23
CA THR A 70 8.57 10.50 -18.68
C THR A 70 8.62 11.84 -19.39
#